data_AF-A0A6L5FWS9-F1
#
_entry.id   AF-A0A6L5FWS9-F1
#
_cell.length_a   1.000
_cell.length_b   1.000
_cell.length_c   1.000
_cell.angle_alpha   90.00
_cell.angle_beta   90.00
_cell.angle_gamma   90.00
#
_symmetry.space_group_name_H-M   'P 1'
#
loop_
_entity.id
_entity.type
_entity.pdbx_description
1 polymer ?
#
loop_
_entity_poly.entity_id
_entity_poly.type
_entity_poly.pdbx_seq_one_letter_code
_entity_poly.pdbx_strand_id
1 'polypeptide(L)'
;MGGHDRNLVFDRPPAEDDADPRSGSHMGRVYGLCSAPMGDLKDRATTDEKELLASFMDTQREAMLAIADGLSDQDLRKRLVPSDTTILGMIKHLAYVERWWFQDIFEGRDCTYPWTDDDPDADFRIEQEETTAGILDVYRAECEVSRSIFESHDLFDVSVSTERPRCTLKWIVLHMIEETARHAGQADILREQIDGKTGLGP
;
A
#
# COMPACT_ATOMS: atom_id res chain seq x y z
N MET A 1 78.04 -16.99 -27.43
CA MET A 1 76.64 -16.89 -26.94
C MET A 1 76.56 -15.55 -26.24
N GLY A 2 76.27 -14.43 -26.92
CA GLY A 2 74.91 -13.96 -27.24
C GLY A 2 74.29 -13.35 -25.97
N GLY A 3 73.83 -12.11 -25.86
CA GLY A 3 73.51 -10.99 -26.73
C GLY A 3 72.70 -10.01 -25.85
N HIS A 4 72.65 -8.73 -26.20
CA HIS A 4 71.91 -7.66 -25.51
C HIS A 4 70.44 -8.00 -25.17
N ASP A 5 69.91 -7.38 -24.09
CA ASP A 5 68.59 -6.73 -24.10
C ASP A 5 68.49 -5.76 -22.90
N ARG A 6 68.47 -4.44 -23.12
CA ARG A 6 67.39 -3.56 -23.59
C ARG A 6 66.29 -3.33 -22.54
N ASN A 7 66.34 -2.12 -21.97
CA ASN A 7 65.20 -1.42 -21.38
C ASN A 7 63.97 -1.54 -22.30
N LEU A 8 62.88 -2.10 -21.77
CA LEU A 8 61.54 -1.84 -22.27
C LEU A 8 60.69 -1.38 -21.09
N VAL A 9 60.59 -0.05 -21.00
CA VAL A 9 59.52 0.66 -20.30
C VAL A 9 58.23 0.20 -20.95
N PHE A 10 57.38 -0.51 -20.22
CA PHE A 10 55.99 -0.71 -20.64
C PHE A 10 55.20 0.52 -20.22
N ASP A 11 54.87 1.33 -21.21
CA ASP A 11 53.85 2.36 -21.14
C ASP A 11 52.54 1.72 -20.68
N ARG A 12 52.00 2.22 -19.57
CA ARG A 12 50.66 1.83 -19.10
C ARG A 12 49.64 2.64 -19.93
N PRO A 13 48.67 2.01 -20.62
CA PRO A 13 47.63 2.76 -21.31
C PRO A 13 46.80 3.57 -20.28
N PRO A 14 46.25 4.73 -20.66
CA PRO A 14 45.38 5.50 -19.77
C PRO A 14 44.18 4.64 -19.37
N ALA A 15 43.75 4.77 -18.12
CA ALA A 15 42.57 4.11 -17.61
C ALA A 15 41.36 4.48 -18.47
N GLU A 16 40.64 3.47 -18.97
CA GLU A 16 39.30 3.66 -19.49
C GLU A 16 38.42 4.18 -18.35
N ASP A 17 37.64 5.21 -18.66
CA ASP A 17 36.71 5.87 -17.76
C ASP A 17 35.53 4.92 -17.49
N ASP A 18 35.68 4.05 -16.50
CA ASP A 18 34.58 3.26 -15.94
C ASP A 18 33.62 4.21 -15.22
N ALA A 19 32.69 4.78 -15.99
CA ALA A 19 31.59 5.54 -15.44
C ALA A 19 30.77 4.65 -14.47
N ASP A 20 30.83 4.96 -13.18
CA ASP A 20 30.01 4.32 -12.15
C ASP A 20 28.52 4.51 -12.50
N PRO A 21 27.74 3.41 -12.68
CA PRO A 21 26.30 3.49 -12.96
C PRO A 21 25.50 4.15 -11.82
N ARG A 22 26.14 4.47 -10.69
CA ARG A 22 25.56 5.19 -9.54
C ARG A 22 25.76 6.70 -9.57
N SER A 23 26.37 7.27 -10.62
CA SER A 23 26.57 8.74 -10.72
C SER A 23 25.31 9.56 -11.06
N GLY A 24 24.15 8.92 -11.20
CA GLY A 24 22.88 9.62 -11.25
C GLY A 24 22.60 10.32 -9.92
N SER A 25 22.47 11.66 -9.93
CA SER A 25 22.11 12.47 -8.77
C SER A 25 21.02 11.78 -7.94
N HIS A 26 21.40 11.33 -6.74
CA HIS A 26 20.50 10.66 -5.77
C HIS A 26 19.25 11.53 -5.50
N MET A 27 19.42 12.85 -5.60
CA MET A 27 18.35 13.83 -5.42
C MET A 27 17.26 13.72 -6.51
N GLY A 28 17.63 13.44 -7.76
CA GLY A 28 16.68 13.36 -8.89
C GLY A 28 15.75 12.14 -8.83
N ARG A 29 16.21 11.02 -8.26
CA ARG A 29 15.36 9.84 -8.05
C ARG A 29 14.36 10.06 -6.91
N VAL A 30 14.80 10.67 -5.81
CA VAL A 30 13.97 10.92 -4.61
C VAL A 30 12.75 11.80 -4.91
N TYR A 31 12.86 12.77 -5.83
CA TYR A 31 11.73 13.63 -6.21
C TYR A 31 10.70 12.94 -7.13
N GLY A 32 11.10 11.91 -7.89
CA GLY A 32 10.15 11.08 -8.66
C GLY A 32 9.41 10.05 -7.79
N LEU A 33 10.08 9.55 -6.75
CA LEU A 33 9.61 8.53 -5.80
C LEU A 33 8.44 8.97 -4.90
N CYS A 34 8.17 10.26 -4.77
CA CYS A 34 7.22 10.82 -3.79
C CYS A 34 5.91 11.34 -4.42
N SER A 35 5.68 11.05 -5.70
CA SER A 35 4.52 11.54 -6.45
C SER A 35 3.51 10.43 -6.70
N ALA A 36 2.90 9.90 -5.64
CA ALA A 36 1.63 9.20 -5.83
C ALA A 36 0.62 10.21 -6.40
N PRO A 37 -0.18 9.84 -7.41
CA PRO A 37 -1.22 10.73 -7.92
C PRO A 37 -2.34 10.79 -6.88
N MET A 38 -2.20 11.67 -5.89
CA MET A 38 -3.40 12.36 -5.38
C MET A 38 -4.00 13.01 -6.62
N GLY A 39 -5.24 12.66 -6.97
CA GLY A 39 -5.88 12.96 -8.25
C GLY A 39 -5.89 14.43 -8.67
N ASP A 40 -6.83 14.85 -9.51
CA ASP A 40 -6.92 16.25 -9.99
C ASP A 40 -7.41 17.21 -8.87
N LEU A 41 -6.69 17.24 -7.75
CA LEU A 41 -6.80 18.27 -6.73
C LEU A 41 -6.33 19.58 -7.38
N LYS A 42 -7.29 20.47 -7.67
CA LYS A 42 -6.99 21.89 -7.92
C LYS A 42 -6.14 22.43 -6.77
N ASP A 43 -5.34 23.46 -7.07
CA ASP A 43 -4.38 24.11 -6.17
C ASP A 43 -4.52 23.70 -4.69
N ARG A 44 -3.59 22.84 -4.24
CA ARG A 44 -3.55 22.25 -2.89
C ARG A 44 -3.60 23.29 -1.77
N ALA A 45 -3.30 24.56 -2.07
CA ALA A 45 -3.42 25.67 -1.12
C ALA A 45 -4.88 26.05 -0.79
N THR A 46 -5.86 25.58 -1.58
CA THR A 46 -7.26 26.03 -1.49
C THR A 46 -8.29 24.90 -1.31
N THR A 47 -7.84 23.65 -1.26
CA THR A 47 -8.72 22.47 -1.08
C THR A 47 -9.24 22.37 0.35
N ASP A 48 -10.52 22.00 0.49
CA ASP A 48 -11.13 21.75 1.80
C ASP A 48 -10.47 20.55 2.52
N GLU A 49 -10.43 20.56 3.87
CA GLU A 49 -9.81 19.48 4.65
C GLU A 49 -10.49 18.13 4.40
N LYS A 50 -11.82 18.10 4.27
CA LYS A 50 -12.57 16.86 4.04
C LYS A 50 -12.27 16.27 2.66
N GLU A 51 -12.17 17.14 1.65
CA GLU A 51 -11.76 16.77 0.29
C GLU A 51 -10.32 16.21 0.28
N LEU A 52 -9.40 16.82 1.02
CA LEU A 52 -8.03 16.30 1.16
C LEU A 52 -8.04 14.89 1.79
N LEU A 53 -8.72 14.70 2.92
CA LEU A 53 -8.77 13.39 3.58
C LEU A 53 -9.36 12.31 2.67
N ALA A 54 -10.44 12.61 1.95
CA ALA A 54 -11.02 11.69 0.96
C ALA A 54 -10.00 11.33 -0.14
N SER A 55 -9.32 12.33 -0.72
CA SER A 55 -8.33 12.09 -1.77
C SER A 55 -7.16 11.24 -1.28
N PHE A 56 -6.65 11.49 -0.07
CA PHE A 56 -5.53 10.70 0.46
C PHE A 56 -5.95 9.24 0.69
N MET A 57 -7.15 9.02 1.24
CA MET A 57 -7.69 7.69 1.47
C MET A 57 -7.89 6.93 0.15
N ASP A 58 -8.47 7.59 -0.86
CA ASP A 58 -8.68 7.00 -2.18
C ASP A 58 -7.37 6.64 -2.88
N THR A 59 -6.34 7.48 -2.79
CA THR A 59 -5.00 7.15 -3.30
C THR A 59 -4.44 5.88 -2.65
N GLN A 60 -4.58 5.69 -1.33
CA GLN A 60 -4.09 4.47 -0.69
C GLN A 60 -4.90 3.23 -1.11
N ARG A 61 -6.21 3.39 -1.29
CA ARG A 61 -7.08 2.30 -1.73
C ARG A 61 -6.71 1.84 -3.13
N GLU A 62 -6.52 2.79 -4.04
CA GLU A 62 -6.07 2.54 -5.41
C GLU A 62 -4.70 1.90 -5.45
N ALA A 63 -3.78 2.29 -4.55
CA ALA A 63 -2.45 1.68 -4.46
C ALA A 63 -2.53 0.17 -4.22
N MET A 64 -3.35 -0.28 -3.26
CA MET A 64 -3.52 -1.72 -3.01
C MET A 64 -4.04 -2.48 -4.24
N LEU A 65 -4.94 -1.86 -5.01
CA LEU A 65 -5.48 -2.48 -6.22
C LEU A 65 -4.46 -2.52 -7.36
N ALA A 66 -3.67 -1.45 -7.52
CA ALA A 66 -2.60 -1.39 -8.49
C ALA A 66 -1.48 -2.39 -8.18
N ILE A 67 -1.17 -2.63 -6.90
CA ILE A 67 -0.20 -3.65 -6.46
C ILE A 67 -0.66 -5.04 -6.90
N ALA A 68 -1.95 -5.35 -6.76
CA ALA A 68 -2.49 -6.64 -7.15
C ALA A 68 -2.65 -6.82 -8.67
N ASP A 69 -2.75 -5.72 -9.41
CA ASP A 69 -3.04 -5.76 -10.85
C ASP A 69 -1.97 -6.53 -11.64
N GLY A 70 -2.42 -7.42 -12.52
CA GLY A 70 -1.56 -8.25 -13.37
C GLY A 70 -0.85 -9.43 -12.67
N LEU A 71 -1.02 -9.61 -11.35
CA LEU A 71 -0.51 -10.78 -10.64
C LEU A 71 -1.43 -12.00 -10.80
N SER A 72 -0.85 -13.19 -10.80
CA SER A 72 -1.63 -14.43 -10.80
C SER A 72 -2.26 -14.71 -9.42
N ASP A 73 -3.32 -15.53 -9.35
CA ASP A 73 -3.90 -15.95 -8.07
C ASP A 73 -2.85 -16.63 -7.16
N GLN A 74 -1.93 -17.40 -7.74
CA GLN A 74 -0.84 -18.04 -7.01
C GLN A 74 0.12 -17.01 -6.39
N ASP A 75 0.45 -15.96 -7.15
CA ASP A 75 1.34 -14.90 -6.67
C ASP A 75 0.69 -14.06 -5.57
N LEU A 76 -0.59 -13.73 -5.74
CA LEU A 76 -1.36 -12.96 -4.75
C LEU A 76 -1.50 -13.69 -3.41
N ARG A 77 -1.57 -15.02 -3.42
CA ARG A 77 -1.63 -15.89 -2.24
C ARG A 77 -0.25 -16.29 -1.70
N LYS A 78 0.83 -15.83 -2.33
CA LYS A 78 2.17 -16.30 -1.98
C LYS A 78 2.63 -15.69 -0.66
N ARG A 79 2.98 -16.56 0.29
CA ARG A 79 3.65 -16.16 1.54
C ARG A 79 5.15 -16.05 1.33
N LEU A 80 5.69 -14.85 1.50
CA LEU A 80 7.11 -14.53 1.28
C LEU A 80 7.84 -14.12 2.57
N VAL A 81 7.10 -14.02 3.68
CA VAL A 81 7.62 -13.66 5.00
C VAL A 81 7.16 -14.67 6.06
N PRO A 82 7.81 -14.73 7.23
CA PRO A 82 7.42 -15.67 8.28
C PRO A 82 6.05 -15.42 8.93
N SER A 83 5.39 -14.28 8.73
CA SER A 83 3.99 -14.08 9.12
C SER A 83 3.05 -14.69 8.07
N ASP A 84 1.75 -14.79 8.36
CA ASP A 84 0.73 -15.24 7.39
C ASP A 84 0.40 -14.18 6.33
N THR A 85 1.19 -13.11 6.26
CA THR A 85 0.99 -11.98 5.34
C THR A 85 1.19 -12.39 3.88
N THR A 86 0.17 -12.09 3.07
CA THR A 86 0.16 -12.20 1.60
C THR A 86 -0.46 -10.94 1.01
N ILE A 87 -0.26 -10.65 -0.28
CA ILE A 87 -0.88 -9.48 -0.93
C ILE A 87 -2.42 -9.59 -0.85
N LEU A 88 -2.97 -10.76 -1.16
CA LEU A 88 -4.41 -10.98 -1.10
C LEU A 88 -4.95 -10.92 0.33
N GLY A 89 -4.20 -11.46 1.30
CA GLY A 89 -4.55 -11.40 2.72
C GLY A 89 -4.63 -9.96 3.25
N MET A 90 -3.70 -9.09 2.86
CA MET A 90 -3.76 -7.66 3.21
C MET A 90 -4.97 -6.96 2.61
N ILE A 91 -5.33 -7.28 1.35
CA ILE A 91 -6.54 -6.71 0.72
C ILE A 91 -7.80 -7.19 1.46
N LYS A 92 -7.88 -8.48 1.80
CA LYS A 92 -8.99 -9.05 2.58
C LYS A 92 -9.09 -8.38 3.95
N HIS A 93 -7.98 -8.25 4.67
CA HIS A 93 -7.89 -7.54 5.94
C HIS A 93 -8.44 -6.11 5.84
N LEU A 94 -7.93 -5.32 4.89
CA LEU A 94 -8.37 -3.94 4.69
C LEU A 94 -9.87 -3.84 4.36
N ALA A 95 -10.44 -4.82 3.66
CA ALA A 95 -11.89 -4.88 3.41
C ALA A 95 -12.69 -4.93 4.71
N TYR A 96 -12.30 -5.81 5.63
CA TYR A 96 -12.99 -5.96 6.89
C TYR A 96 -12.69 -4.82 7.87
N VAL A 97 -11.51 -4.21 7.80
CA VAL A 97 -11.15 -3.02 8.59
C VAL A 97 -11.97 -1.80 8.14
N GLU A 98 -12.19 -1.60 6.84
CA GLU A 98 -13.13 -0.59 6.31
C GLU A 98 -14.54 -0.79 6.89
N ARG A 99 -15.04 -2.03 6.83
CA ARG A 99 -16.33 -2.39 7.43
C ARG A 99 -16.35 -2.08 8.92
N TRP A 100 -15.34 -2.52 9.65
CA TRP A 100 -15.28 -2.37 11.10
C TRP A 100 -15.32 -0.89 11.50
N TRP A 101 -14.45 -0.06 10.97
CA TRP A 101 -14.37 1.32 11.41
C TRP A 101 -15.57 2.17 10.98
N PHE A 102 -16.04 2.05 9.74
CA PHE A 102 -17.13 2.90 9.26
C PHE A 102 -18.52 2.37 9.60
N GLN A 103 -18.75 1.06 9.52
CA GLN A 103 -20.11 0.52 9.70
C GLN A 103 -20.37 0.13 11.14
N ASP A 104 -19.45 -0.58 11.78
CA ASP A 104 -19.65 -1.02 13.17
C ASP A 104 -19.32 0.10 14.15
N ILE A 105 -18.09 0.63 14.13
CA ILE A 105 -17.71 1.66 15.10
C ILE A 105 -18.47 2.96 14.86
N PHE A 106 -18.37 3.53 13.65
CA PHE A 106 -18.92 4.86 13.39
C PHE A 106 -20.46 4.84 13.35
N GLU A 107 -21.07 3.97 12.55
CA GLU A 107 -22.54 3.89 12.39
C GLU A 107 -23.25 3.03 13.45
N GLY A 108 -22.53 2.17 14.19
CA GLY A 108 -23.15 1.26 15.17
C GLY A 108 -23.90 0.08 14.54
N ARG A 109 -23.54 -0.34 13.32
CA ARG A 109 -24.18 -1.45 12.61
C ARG A 109 -23.66 -2.78 13.12
N ASP A 110 -24.57 -3.74 13.29
CA ASP A 110 -24.23 -5.12 13.58
C ASP A 110 -23.59 -5.77 12.34
N CYS A 111 -22.30 -6.07 12.43
CA CYS A 111 -21.46 -6.54 11.33
C CYS A 111 -20.79 -7.87 11.70
N THR A 112 -20.53 -8.71 10.69
CA THR A 112 -19.83 -9.99 10.87
C THR A 112 -18.42 -9.94 10.28
N TYR A 113 -17.50 -10.64 10.94
CA TYR A 113 -16.07 -10.70 10.61
C TYR A 113 -15.53 -12.13 10.76
N PRO A 114 -14.39 -12.44 10.12
CA PRO A 114 -13.76 -13.76 10.25
C PRO A 114 -12.95 -13.94 11.54
N TRP A 115 -12.50 -12.84 12.19
CA TRP A 115 -11.68 -12.92 13.41
C TRP A 115 -12.50 -13.14 14.67
N THR A 116 -11.83 -13.68 15.68
CA THR A 116 -12.36 -13.87 17.03
C THR A 116 -11.30 -13.46 18.06
N ASP A 117 -11.66 -13.42 19.34
CA ASP A 117 -10.69 -13.13 20.40
C ASP A 117 -9.55 -14.16 20.46
N ASP A 118 -9.82 -15.42 20.11
CA ASP A 118 -8.83 -16.50 20.05
C ASP A 118 -8.00 -16.48 18.75
N ASP A 119 -8.45 -15.73 17.74
CA ASP A 119 -7.87 -15.70 16.41
C ASP A 119 -8.06 -14.32 15.75
N PRO A 120 -7.30 -13.31 16.20
CA PRO A 120 -7.49 -11.92 15.80
C PRO A 120 -7.07 -11.65 14.33
N ASP A 121 -6.20 -12.49 13.77
CA ASP A 121 -5.61 -12.29 12.43
C ASP A 121 -6.30 -13.17 11.36
N ALA A 122 -7.51 -13.66 11.62
CA ALA A 122 -8.18 -14.60 10.73
C ALA A 122 -8.56 -14.03 9.36
N ASP A 123 -8.68 -12.71 9.25
CA ASP A 123 -8.87 -11.99 8.01
C ASP A 123 -7.65 -11.99 7.08
N PHE A 124 -6.44 -12.21 7.59
CA PHE A 124 -5.25 -12.38 6.74
C PHE A 124 -5.19 -13.71 6.01
N ARG A 125 -5.89 -14.73 6.51
CA ARG A 125 -5.88 -16.07 5.92
C ARG A 125 -6.96 -16.18 4.85
N ILE A 126 -6.58 -16.72 3.69
CA ILE A 126 -7.49 -16.93 2.57
C ILE A 126 -7.96 -18.38 2.60
N GLU A 127 -9.27 -18.57 2.79
CA GLU A 127 -9.88 -19.90 2.84
C GLU A 127 -9.95 -20.52 1.44
N GLN A 128 -10.11 -21.84 1.39
CA GLN A 128 -10.06 -22.60 0.15
C GLN A 128 -11.17 -22.19 -0.84
N GLU A 129 -12.33 -21.81 -0.32
CA GLU A 129 -13.51 -21.42 -1.07
C GLU A 129 -13.47 -19.94 -1.52
N GLU A 130 -12.61 -19.12 -0.93
CA GLU A 130 -12.50 -17.71 -1.29
C GLU A 130 -11.71 -17.56 -2.59
N THR A 131 -12.20 -16.70 -3.48
CA THR A 131 -11.55 -16.42 -4.77
C THR A 131 -10.87 -15.05 -4.74
N THR A 132 -9.78 -14.88 -5.49
CA THR A 132 -9.12 -13.58 -5.65
C THR A 132 -10.10 -12.49 -6.11
N ALA A 133 -10.92 -12.80 -7.14
CA ALA A 133 -11.92 -11.87 -7.65
C ALA A 133 -12.94 -11.49 -6.56
N GLY A 134 -13.47 -12.48 -5.83
CA GLY A 134 -14.41 -12.23 -4.74
C GLY A 134 -13.84 -11.33 -3.64
N ILE A 135 -12.57 -11.53 -3.26
CA ILE A 135 -11.91 -10.68 -2.26
C ILE A 135 -11.70 -9.26 -2.79
N LEU A 136 -11.30 -9.09 -4.06
CA LEU A 136 -11.14 -7.76 -4.66
C LEU A 136 -12.48 -7.02 -4.82
N ASP A 137 -13.57 -7.75 -5.04
CA ASP A 137 -14.92 -7.22 -5.13
C ASP A 137 -15.45 -6.78 -3.76
N VAL A 138 -15.26 -7.60 -2.71
CA VAL A 138 -15.53 -7.21 -1.31
C VAL A 138 -14.69 -5.98 -0.95
N TYR A 139 -13.41 -6.02 -1.34
CA TYR A 139 -12.48 -4.89 -1.53
C TYR A 139 -13.18 -3.55 -1.79
N ARG A 140 -13.63 -3.46 -3.05
CA ARG A 140 -14.25 -2.27 -3.62
C ARG A 140 -15.56 -1.94 -2.93
N ALA A 141 -16.39 -2.94 -2.66
CA ALA A 141 -17.70 -2.73 -2.05
C ALA A 141 -17.58 -2.05 -0.68
N GLU A 142 -16.66 -2.50 0.17
CA GLU A 142 -16.46 -1.90 1.49
C GLU A 142 -15.89 -0.47 1.39
N CYS A 143 -14.97 -0.21 0.45
CA CYS A 143 -14.50 1.15 0.18
C CYS A 143 -15.62 2.10 -0.31
N GLU A 144 -16.55 1.61 -1.16
CA GLU A 144 -17.71 2.41 -1.59
C GLU A 144 -18.65 2.72 -0.43
N VAL A 145 -18.90 1.73 0.44
CA VAL A 145 -19.77 1.93 1.61
C VAL A 145 -19.16 2.95 2.56
N SER A 146 -17.87 2.83 2.88
CA SER A 146 -17.20 3.81 3.75
C SER A 146 -17.09 5.19 3.11
N ARG A 147 -16.91 5.29 1.78
CA ARG A 147 -16.99 6.58 1.07
C ARG A 147 -18.36 7.22 1.25
N SER A 148 -19.44 6.46 1.06
CA SER A 148 -20.80 6.98 1.24
C SER A 148 -21.06 7.46 2.68
N ILE A 149 -20.58 6.72 3.69
CA ILE A 149 -20.67 7.12 5.10
C ILE A 149 -19.88 8.41 5.35
N PHE A 150 -18.65 8.49 4.85
CA PHE A 150 -17.78 9.65 5.00
C PHE A 150 -18.39 10.92 4.37
N GLU A 151 -18.96 10.80 3.17
CA GLU A 151 -19.61 11.92 2.48
C GLU A 151 -20.83 12.43 3.24
N SER A 152 -21.58 11.54 3.89
CA SER A 152 -22.86 11.84 4.56
C SER A 152 -22.74 12.50 5.94
N HIS A 153 -21.52 12.60 6.50
CA HIS A 153 -21.29 13.04 7.89
C HIS A 153 -20.25 14.15 8.01
N ASP A 154 -20.28 14.91 9.10
CA ASP A 154 -19.26 15.91 9.39
C ASP A 154 -18.02 15.29 10.05
N LEU A 155 -16.85 15.88 9.80
CA LEU A 155 -15.57 15.38 10.33
C LEU A 155 -15.53 15.24 11.86
N PHE A 156 -16.35 16.02 12.57
CA PHE A 156 -16.42 16.03 14.03
C PHE A 156 -17.58 15.21 14.60
N ASP A 157 -18.38 14.57 13.74
CA ASP A 157 -19.37 13.58 14.20
C ASP A 157 -18.66 12.46 14.93
N VAL A 158 -19.30 11.97 15.99
CA VAL A 158 -18.71 10.99 16.91
C VAL A 158 -19.39 9.65 16.72
N SER A 159 -18.57 8.59 16.70
CA SER A 159 -18.98 7.20 16.56
C SER A 159 -20.15 6.81 17.49
N VAL A 160 -21.08 6.02 16.95
CA VAL A 160 -22.29 5.55 17.62
C VAL A 160 -22.01 4.36 18.53
N SER A 161 -21.11 3.45 18.15
CA SER A 161 -20.82 2.24 18.93
C SER A 161 -20.41 2.58 20.37
N THR A 162 -21.00 1.87 21.34
CA THR A 162 -20.72 2.03 22.77
C THR A 162 -19.78 0.98 23.34
N GLU A 163 -19.39 0.00 22.53
CA GLU A 163 -18.51 -1.11 22.96
C GLU A 163 -17.02 -0.74 22.95
N ARG A 164 -16.68 0.38 22.30
CA ARG A 164 -15.31 0.88 22.12
C ARG A 164 -15.20 2.36 22.51
N PRO A 165 -13.97 2.86 22.74
CA PRO A 165 -13.76 4.29 22.94
C PRO A 165 -14.33 5.11 21.77
N ARG A 166 -15.05 6.18 22.10
CA ARG A 166 -15.65 7.08 21.11
C ARG A 166 -14.55 7.79 20.32
N CYS A 167 -14.71 7.85 19.00
CA CYS A 167 -13.80 8.55 18.09
C CYS A 167 -14.60 9.41 17.10
N THR A 168 -13.96 10.46 16.57
CA THR A 168 -14.57 11.28 15.53
C THR A 168 -14.37 10.64 14.15
N LEU A 169 -15.22 10.98 13.18
CA LEU A 169 -15.03 10.57 11.78
C LEU A 169 -13.64 10.96 11.26
N LYS A 170 -13.16 12.17 11.63
CA LYS A 170 -11.81 12.64 11.32
C LYS A 170 -10.71 11.71 11.85
N TRP A 171 -10.88 11.20 13.06
CA TRP A 171 -9.92 10.26 13.62
C TRP A 171 -9.92 8.94 12.85
N ILE A 172 -11.12 8.43 12.53
CA ILE A 172 -11.29 7.18 11.77
C ILE A 172 -10.63 7.27 10.39
N VAL A 173 -10.91 8.32 9.61
CA VAL A 173 -10.33 8.45 8.27
C VAL A 173 -8.80 8.60 8.31
N LEU A 174 -8.25 9.31 9.31
CA LEU A 174 -6.81 9.42 9.48
C LEU A 174 -6.16 8.06 9.81
N HIS A 175 -6.80 7.29 10.69
CA HIS A 175 -6.35 5.95 11.03
C HIS A 175 -6.38 5.01 9.81
N MET A 176 -7.46 5.07 9.02
CA MET A 176 -7.57 4.26 7.80
C MET A 176 -6.54 4.63 6.73
N ILE A 177 -6.20 5.92 6.60
CA ILE A 177 -5.10 6.35 5.72
C ILE A 177 -3.77 5.75 6.20
N GLU A 178 -3.48 5.82 7.50
CA GLU A 178 -2.27 5.26 8.11
C GLU A 178 -2.18 3.74 7.89
N GLU A 179 -3.26 3.03 8.20
CA GLU A 179 -3.35 1.58 8.11
C GLU A 179 -3.21 1.08 6.67
N THR A 180 -3.94 1.69 5.73
CA THR A 180 -3.87 1.33 4.31
C THR A 180 -2.49 1.64 3.74
N ALA A 181 -1.90 2.81 4.04
CA ALA A 181 -0.56 3.17 3.57
C ALA A 181 0.53 2.22 4.12
N ARG A 182 0.40 1.81 5.39
CA ARG A 182 1.31 0.84 6.01
C ARG A 182 1.26 -0.51 5.29
N HIS A 183 0.07 -1.00 4.96
CA HIS A 183 -0.10 -2.25 4.23
C HIS A 183 0.29 -2.14 2.75
N ALA A 184 0.05 -0.99 2.10
CA ALA A 184 0.53 -0.74 0.74
C ALA A 184 2.06 -0.84 0.65
N GLY A 185 2.78 -0.20 1.58
CA GLY A 185 4.25 -0.31 1.62
C GLY A 185 4.75 -1.75 1.87
N GLN A 186 4.04 -2.54 2.67
CA GLN A 186 4.35 -3.97 2.84
C GLN A 186 4.09 -4.75 1.55
N ALA A 187 2.96 -4.50 0.88
CA ALA A 187 2.54 -5.18 -0.34
C ALA A 187 3.48 -4.87 -1.51
N ASP A 188 4.02 -3.65 -1.60
CA ASP A 188 5.05 -3.30 -2.59
C ASP A 188 6.31 -4.17 -2.45
N ILE A 189 6.80 -4.37 -1.22
CA ILE A 189 7.96 -5.23 -0.96
C ILE A 189 7.67 -6.70 -1.30
N LEU A 190 6.43 -7.16 -1.11
CA LEU A 190 6.04 -8.50 -1.54
C LEU A 190 5.98 -8.61 -3.07
N ARG A 191 5.44 -7.59 -3.75
CA ARG A 191 5.37 -7.55 -5.22
C ARG A 191 6.76 -7.51 -5.85
N GLU A 192 7.67 -6.71 -5.30
CA GLU A 192 9.05 -6.62 -5.80
C GLU A 192 9.74 -7.99 -5.77
N GLN A 193 9.49 -8.79 -4.74
CA GLN A 193 10.01 -10.16 -4.64
C GLN A 193 9.35 -11.16 -5.61
N ILE A 194 8.15 -10.85 -6.14
CA ILE A 194 7.42 -11.71 -7.08
C ILE A 194 7.89 -11.45 -8.51
N ASP A 195 7.83 -10.21 -8.97
CA ASP A 195 8.09 -9.86 -10.37
C ASP A 195 8.99 -8.63 -10.57
N GLY A 196 9.58 -8.09 -9.49
CA GLY A 196 10.47 -6.93 -9.54
C GLY A 196 9.76 -5.59 -9.73
N LYS A 197 8.43 -5.53 -9.57
CA LYS A 197 7.63 -4.30 -9.68
C LYS A 197 7.02 -3.89 -8.33
N THR A 198 6.51 -2.67 -8.29
CA THR A 198 5.67 -2.12 -7.23
C THR A 198 4.32 -1.65 -7.81
N GLY A 199 3.38 -1.19 -6.98
CA GLY A 199 2.05 -0.73 -7.38
C GLY A 199 2.04 0.65 -8.01
N LEU A 200 2.05 1.67 -7.15
CA LEU A 200 1.98 3.09 -7.54
C LEU A 200 3.25 3.89 -7.19
N GLY A 201 4.34 3.22 -6.77
CA GLY A 201 5.62 3.91 -6.63
C GLY A 201 6.84 3.02 -6.37
N PRO A 202 8.03 3.42 -6.87
CA PRO A 202 8.27 4.48 -7.86
C PRO A 202 7.80 4.14 -9.27
#